data_AF-A0AAP3F748-F1
#
_entry.id   AF-A0AAP3F748-F1
#
_cell.length_a   1.000
_cell.length_b   1.000
_cell.length_c   1.000
_cell.angle_alpha   90.00
_cell.angle_beta   90.00
_cell.angle_gamma   90.00
#
_symmetry.space_group_name_H-M   'P 1'
#
loop_
_entity.id
_entity.type
_entity.pdbx_description
1 polymer ?
#
loop_
_entity_poly.entity_id
_entity_poly.type
_entity_poly.pdbx_seq_one_letter_code
_entity_poly.pdbx_strand_id
1 'polypeptide(L)'
;MAQNMGEKLSIDESMHQKDLFTFLSNKDGHGKKGTLIAAIRGTKASVVVEHLMKIPEDKRLAVKEVTMDYSDSMYSIVTQVFPNADIVIDCFHVMKNQLDGLDAIRMRFKRKAIAEQSKEK
;
A
#
# COMPACT_ATOMS: atom_id res chain seq x y z
N MET A 1 -4.46 16.59 -10.88
CA MET A 1 -4.74 15.65 -9.77
C MET A 1 -6.22 15.29 -9.69
N ALA A 2 -7.15 16.25 -9.72
CA ALA A 2 -8.57 15.99 -9.50
C ALA A 2 -9.34 15.22 -10.60
N GLN A 3 -8.79 15.09 -11.82
CA GLN A 3 -9.55 14.57 -12.97
C GLN A 3 -9.80 13.06 -12.91
N ASN A 4 -8.95 12.33 -12.19
CA ASN A 4 -8.99 10.87 -12.06
C ASN A 4 -9.61 10.39 -10.73
N MET A 5 -10.15 11.31 -9.92
CA MET A 5 -10.80 10.97 -8.66
C MET A 5 -12.02 10.07 -8.88
N GLY A 6 -12.31 9.23 -7.90
CA GLY A 6 -13.48 8.34 -7.86
C GLY A 6 -13.88 8.07 -6.42
N GLU A 7 -14.95 7.29 -6.24
CA GLU A 7 -15.45 6.95 -4.91
C GLU A 7 -14.61 5.87 -4.22
N LYS A 8 -13.90 5.04 -4.99
CA LYS A 8 -13.08 3.92 -4.51
C LYS A 8 -11.63 4.11 -4.88
N LEU A 9 -10.78 4.31 -3.88
CA LEU A 9 -9.36 4.59 -4.07
C LEU A 9 -8.49 3.48 -3.49
N SER A 10 -7.25 3.42 -3.96
CA SER A 10 -6.19 2.59 -3.40
C SER A 10 -4.96 3.47 -3.15
N ILE A 11 -4.37 3.33 -1.96
CA ILE A 11 -3.09 3.95 -1.59
C ILE A 11 -2.07 2.85 -1.29
N ASP A 12 -0.89 2.98 -1.86
CA ASP A 12 0.18 1.97 -1.78
C ASP A 12 1.56 2.63 -1.82
N GLU A 13 2.58 1.95 -1.28
CA GLU A 13 3.98 2.36 -1.34
C GLU A 13 4.79 1.44 -2.24
N SER A 14 5.56 2.03 -3.16
CA SER A 14 6.47 1.25 -3.99
C SER A 14 7.81 1.93 -4.19
N MET A 15 8.85 1.11 -4.31
CA MET A 15 10.19 1.58 -4.59
C MET A 15 10.37 1.76 -6.09
N HIS A 16 10.71 2.96 -6.51
CA HIS A 16 11.13 3.23 -7.87
C HIS A 16 12.60 3.69 -7.86
N GLN A 17 13.47 2.88 -8.47
CA GLN A 17 14.92 3.05 -8.44
C GLN A 17 15.48 3.02 -7.02
N LYS A 18 15.78 4.19 -6.43
CA LYS A 18 16.32 4.35 -5.08
C LYS A 18 15.39 5.14 -4.16
N ASP A 19 14.20 5.49 -4.64
CA ASP A 19 13.25 6.33 -3.95
C ASP A 19 11.97 5.56 -3.64
N LEU A 20 11.45 5.78 -2.45
CA LEU A 20 10.16 5.26 -2.04
C LEU A 20 9.08 6.26 -2.45
N PHE A 21 8.00 5.78 -3.06
CA PHE A 21 6.88 6.60 -3.51
C PHE A 21 5.57 6.10 -2.91
N THR A 22 4.70 7.04 -2.55
CA THR A 22 3.30 6.76 -2.24
C THR A 22 2.44 7.06 -3.46
N PHE A 23 1.67 6.08 -3.90
CA PHE A 23 0.76 6.20 -5.04
C PHE A 23 -0.68 6.23 -4.56
N LEU A 24 -1.45 7.16 -5.10
CA LEU A 24 -2.90 7.19 -4.96
C LEU A 24 -3.54 6.91 -6.32
N SER A 25 -4.45 5.95 -6.38
CA SER A 25 -5.07 5.51 -7.62
C SER A 25 -6.57 5.25 -7.45
N ASN A 26 -7.32 5.42 -8.53
CA ASN A 26 -8.74 5.13 -8.62
C ASN A 26 -8.97 3.66 -9.00
N LYS A 27 -9.62 2.89 -8.13
CA LYS A 27 -9.86 1.46 -8.37
C LYS A 27 -10.71 1.19 -9.61
N ASP A 28 -11.66 2.07 -9.93
CA ASP A 28 -12.55 1.90 -11.08
C ASP A 28 -11.80 2.01 -12.42
N GLY A 29 -10.59 2.59 -12.40
CA GLY A 29 -9.71 2.64 -13.57
C GLY A 29 -9.05 1.31 -13.91
N HIS A 30 -9.07 0.32 -13.00
CA HIS A 30 -8.49 -1.02 -13.19
C HIS A 30 -7.04 -1.01 -13.71
N GLY A 31 -6.22 -0.08 -13.22
CA GLY A 31 -4.81 0.05 -13.61
C GLY A 31 -4.58 0.58 -15.03
N LYS A 32 -5.63 1.02 -15.73
CA LYS A 32 -5.52 1.58 -17.09
C LYS A 32 -5.16 3.07 -17.05
N LYS A 33 -4.95 3.65 -18.23
CA LYS A 33 -4.75 5.11 -18.38
C LYS A 33 -5.90 5.87 -17.71
N GLY A 34 -5.56 6.84 -16.84
CA GLY A 34 -6.54 7.59 -16.06
C GLY A 34 -6.78 7.06 -14.63
N THR A 35 -6.11 5.98 -14.22
CA THR A 35 -6.21 5.44 -12.85
C THR A 35 -5.39 6.24 -11.84
N LEU A 36 -4.17 6.68 -12.21
CA LEU A 36 -3.26 7.34 -11.30
C LEU A 36 -3.74 8.76 -10.94
N ILE A 37 -3.88 9.05 -9.64
CA ILE A 37 -4.31 10.35 -9.12
C ILE A 37 -3.09 11.17 -8.67
N ALA A 38 -2.20 10.54 -7.89
CA ALA A 38 -0.99 11.15 -7.36
C ALA A 38 0.14 10.13 -7.23
N ALA A 39 1.38 10.59 -7.45
CA ALA A 39 2.60 9.88 -7.14
C ALA A 39 3.49 10.84 -6.34
N ILE A 40 3.71 10.54 -5.06
CA ILE A 40 4.37 11.43 -4.10
C ILE A 40 5.68 10.76 -3.70
N ARG A 41 6.80 11.50 -3.78
CA ARG A 41 8.10 10.99 -3.35
C ARG A 41 8.19 11.04 -1.82
N GLY A 42 8.50 9.91 -1.20
CA GLY A 42 8.61 9.71 0.24
C GLY A 42 7.32 9.20 0.87
N THR A 43 7.45 8.69 2.09
CA THR A 43 6.39 7.97 2.83
C THR A 43 6.05 8.57 4.20
N LYS A 44 6.67 9.70 4.53
CA LYS A 44 6.33 10.43 5.74
C LYS A 44 4.88 10.90 5.63
N ALA A 45 4.02 10.43 6.54
CA ALA A 45 2.60 10.75 6.57
C ALA A 45 2.33 12.26 6.41
N SER A 46 3.08 13.11 7.13
CA SER A 46 2.93 14.57 7.04
C SER A 46 3.13 15.12 5.63
N VAL A 47 4.13 14.60 4.89
CA VAL A 47 4.43 15.04 3.52
C VAL A 47 3.34 14.57 2.57
N VAL A 48 2.89 13.32 2.71
CA VAL A 48 1.84 12.75 1.85
C VAL A 48 0.52 13.49 2.08
N VAL A 49 0.14 13.74 3.35
CA VAL A 49 -1.05 14.50 3.71
C VAL A 49 -1.00 15.90 3.10
N GLU A 50 0.09 16.63 3.23
CA GLU A 50 0.23 17.98 2.65
C GLU A 50 0.00 17.98 1.13
N HIS A 51 0.49 16.96 0.43
CA HIS A 51 0.29 16.84 -1.02
C HIS A 51 -1.14 16.48 -1.38
N LEU A 52 -1.75 15.53 -0.66
CA LEU A 52 -3.11 15.08 -0.94
C LEU A 52 -4.18 16.09 -0.52
N MET A 53 -3.93 16.94 0.47
CA MET A 53 -4.82 18.03 0.87
C MET A 53 -4.98 19.11 -0.21
N LYS A 54 -4.11 19.13 -1.23
CA LYS A 54 -4.26 19.98 -2.43
C LYS A 54 -5.38 19.49 -3.36
N ILE A 55 -5.92 18.29 -3.14
CA ILE A 55 -7.11 17.80 -3.84
C ILE A 55 -8.33 18.59 -3.32
N PRO A 56 -9.21 19.09 -4.21
CA PRO A 56 -10.42 19.80 -3.81
C PRO A 56 -11.22 19.03 -2.76
N GLU A 57 -11.70 19.77 -1.76
CA GLU A 57 -12.35 19.19 -0.58
C GLU A 57 -13.60 18.39 -0.94
N ASP A 58 -14.45 18.90 -1.84
CA ASP A 58 -15.62 18.21 -2.37
C ASP A 58 -15.28 16.80 -2.90
N LYS A 59 -14.15 16.68 -3.61
CA LYS A 59 -13.70 15.39 -4.14
C LYS A 59 -13.14 14.46 -3.07
N ARG A 60 -12.49 15.01 -2.04
CA ARG A 60 -11.99 14.21 -0.90
C ARG A 60 -13.15 13.67 -0.07
N LEU A 61 -14.15 14.50 0.20
CA LEU A 61 -15.34 14.12 0.97
C LEU A 61 -16.27 13.16 0.23
N ALA A 62 -16.18 13.10 -1.11
CA ALA A 62 -16.93 12.17 -1.95
C ALA A 62 -16.34 10.75 -2.01
N VAL A 63 -15.13 10.53 -1.48
CA VAL A 63 -14.52 9.19 -1.42
C VAL A 63 -15.26 8.35 -0.38
N LYS A 64 -15.68 7.14 -0.77
CA LYS A 64 -16.44 6.20 0.06
C LYS A 64 -15.60 5.05 0.57
N GLU A 65 -14.58 4.65 -0.16
CA GLU A 65 -13.70 3.54 0.23
C GLU A 65 -12.25 3.87 -0.13
N VAL A 66 -11.34 3.59 0.80
CA VAL A 66 -9.90 3.59 0.52
C VAL A 66 -9.31 2.26 0.95
N THR A 67 -8.66 1.57 0.02
CA THR A 67 -7.83 0.41 0.32
C THR A 67 -6.40 0.81 0.58
N MET A 68 -5.81 0.28 1.64
CA MET A 68 -4.45 0.60 2.06
C MET A 68 -3.77 -0.63 2.68
N ASP A 69 -2.45 -0.58 2.74
CA ASP A 69 -1.67 -1.55 3.51
C ASP A 69 -1.96 -1.47 5.01
N TYR A 70 -1.70 -2.59 5.69
CA TYR A 70 -1.76 -2.63 7.15
C TYR A 70 -0.57 -1.85 7.77
N SER A 71 -0.74 -0.53 7.88
CA SER A 71 0.28 0.42 8.34
C SER A 71 -0.35 1.62 9.06
N ASP A 72 0.17 1.96 10.24
CA ASP A 72 -0.27 3.14 11.02
C ASP A 72 -0.03 4.45 10.25
N SER A 73 1.02 4.50 9.44
CA SER A 73 1.32 5.65 8.58
C SER A 73 0.22 5.85 7.54
N MET A 74 -0.19 4.77 6.86
CA MET A 74 -1.28 4.79 5.90
C MET A 74 -2.61 5.16 6.56
N TYR A 75 -2.90 4.57 7.71
CA TYR A 75 -4.09 4.89 8.49
C TYR A 75 -4.16 6.38 8.82
N SER A 76 -3.04 6.95 9.29
CA SER A 76 -2.92 8.38 9.60
C SER A 76 -3.14 9.26 8.37
N ILE A 77 -2.62 8.89 7.20
CA ILE A 77 -2.82 9.63 5.95
C ILE A 77 -4.30 9.60 5.52
N VAL A 78 -4.88 8.40 5.46
CA VAL A 78 -6.23 8.21 4.92
C VAL A 78 -7.29 8.89 5.78
N THR A 79 -7.20 8.76 7.11
CA THR A 79 -8.15 9.39 8.04
C THR A 79 -8.12 10.92 8.00
N GLN A 80 -6.96 11.52 7.73
CA GLN A 80 -6.83 12.98 7.59
C GLN A 80 -7.33 13.48 6.23
N VAL A 81 -7.04 12.76 5.14
CA VAL A 81 -7.32 13.21 3.77
C VAL A 81 -8.76 12.88 3.34
N PHE A 82 -9.25 11.69 3.70
CA PHE A 82 -10.53 11.12 3.28
C PHE A 82 -11.39 10.71 4.49
N PRO A 83 -11.85 11.68 5.31
CA PRO A 83 -12.46 11.39 6.62
C PRO A 83 -13.78 10.62 6.55
N ASN A 84 -14.46 10.59 5.40
CA ASN A 84 -15.74 9.91 5.21
C ASN A 84 -15.60 8.51 4.60
N ALA A 85 -14.39 8.07 4.26
CA ALA A 85 -14.18 6.82 3.55
C ALA A 85 -14.07 5.63 4.51
N ASP A 86 -14.68 4.52 4.14
CA ASP A 86 -14.44 3.22 4.76
C ASP A 86 -13.00 2.76 4.46
N ILE A 87 -12.29 2.33 5.49
CA ILE A 87 -10.91 1.86 5.38
C ILE A 87 -10.90 0.35 5.20
N VAL A 88 -10.37 -0.09 4.07
CA VAL A 88 -10.21 -1.51 3.73
C VAL A 88 -8.74 -1.87 3.78
N ILE A 89 -8.39 -2.91 4.56
CA ILE A 89 -7.02 -3.41 4.60
C ILE A 89 -6.76 -4.30 3.39
N ASP A 90 -5.64 -4.08 2.71
CA ASP A 90 -5.19 -4.94 1.63
C ASP A 90 -4.76 -6.31 2.14
N CYS A 91 -5.58 -7.32 1.86
CA CYS A 91 -5.32 -8.70 2.25
C CYS A 91 -4.14 -9.32 1.48
N PHE A 92 -3.78 -8.82 0.30
CA PHE A 92 -2.65 -9.36 -0.47
C PHE A 92 -1.32 -9.12 0.24
N HIS A 93 -1.06 -7.88 0.67
CA HIS A 93 0.15 -7.55 1.41
C HIS A 93 0.23 -8.29 2.75
N VAL A 94 -0.87 -8.38 3.49
CA VAL A 94 -0.93 -9.16 4.74
C VAL A 94 -0.60 -10.64 4.49
N MET A 95 -1.25 -11.26 3.51
CA MET A 95 -1.02 -12.68 3.21
C MET A 95 0.40 -12.94 2.71
N LYS A 96 0.93 -12.07 1.85
CA LYS A 96 2.32 -12.16 1.37
C LYS A 96 3.31 -12.14 2.55
N ASN A 97 3.16 -11.19 3.48
CA ASN A 97 4.04 -11.09 4.64
C ASN A 97 4.02 -12.39 5.48
N GLN A 98 2.85 -13.02 5.65
CA GLN A 98 2.76 -14.24 6.44
C GLN A 98 3.34 -15.44 5.69
N LEU A 99 3.14 -15.51 4.37
CA LEU A 99 3.74 -16.55 3.52
C LEU A 99 5.27 -16.45 3.51
N ASP A 100 5.82 -15.23 3.42
CA ASP A 100 7.27 -15.01 3.47
C ASP A 100 7.87 -15.46 4.82
N GLY A 101 7.17 -15.19 5.92
CA GLY A 101 7.54 -15.67 7.25
C GLY A 101 7.52 -17.20 7.35
N LEU A 102 6.47 -17.86 6.83
CA LEU A 102 6.37 -19.31 6.79
C LEU A 102 7.46 -19.94 5.92
N ASP A 103 7.77 -19.32 4.77
CA ASP A 103 8.81 -19.82 3.87
C ASP A 103 10.20 -19.72 4.50
N ALA A 104 10.49 -18.65 5.25
CA ALA A 104 11.73 -18.51 6.00
C ALA A 104 11.91 -19.65 7.02
N ILE A 105 10.84 -20.03 7.73
CA ILE A 105 10.85 -21.18 8.66
C ILE A 105 11.08 -22.48 7.90
N ARG A 106 10.33 -22.71 6.82
CA ARG A 106 10.47 -23.91 5.96
C ARG A 106 11.91 -24.05 5.45
N MET A 107 12.49 -22.97 4.96
CA MET A 107 13.87 -22.93 4.45
C MET A 107 14.89 -23.20 5.55
N ARG A 108 14.66 -22.72 6.78
CA ARG A 108 15.53 -23.03 7.94
C ARG A 108 15.53 -24.53 8.25
N PHE A 109 14.38 -25.18 8.28
CA PHE A 109 14.29 -26.62 8.52
C PHE A 109 14.92 -27.43 7.38
N LYS A 110 14.66 -27.05 6.12
CA LYS A 110 15.28 -27.68 4.96
C LYS A 110 16.81 -27.63 5.03
N ARG A 111 17.39 -26.47 5.38
CA ARG A 111 18.85 -26.32 5.54
C ARG A 111 19.42 -27.20 6.66
N LYS A 112 18.71 -27.33 7.79
CA LYS A 112 19.12 -28.22 8.89
C LYS A 112 19.15 -29.68 8.45
N ALA A 113 18.08 -30.16 7.81
CA ALA A 113 17.99 -31.54 7.34
C ALA A 113 19.09 -31.89 6.33
N ILE A 114 19.41 -30.97 5.40
CA ILE A 114 20.52 -31.13 4.46
C ILE A 114 21.87 -31.21 5.19
N ALA A 115 22.08 -30.37 6.21
CA ALA A 115 23.31 -30.39 6.99
C ALA A 115 23.48 -31.69 7.80
N GLU A 116 22.39 -32.21 8.38
CA GLU A 116 22.39 -33.51 9.09
C GLU A 116 22.72 -34.66 8.14
N GLN A 117 22.06 -34.74 6.98
CA GLN A 117 22.37 -35.74 5.95
C GLN A 117 23.81 -35.69 5.45
N SER A 118 24.42 -34.50 5.42
CA SER A 118 25.83 -34.34 5.01
C SER A 118 26.84 -34.80 6.06
N LYS A 119 26.46 -34.86 7.34
CA LYS A 119 27.31 -35.37 8.44
C LYS A 119 27.24 -36.89 8.58
N GLU A 120 26.18 -37.50 8.07
CA GLU A 120 25.96 -38.96 8.06
C GLU A 120 26.62 -39.65 6.84
N LYS A 121 27.17 -38.88 5.90
CA LYS A 121 27.98 -39.36 4.77
C LYS A 121 29.47 -39.21 5.06
#